data_AF-A0A177CED3-F1
#
_entry.id   AF-A0A177CED3-F1
#
_cell.length_a   1.000
_cell.length_b   1.000
_cell.length_c   1.000
_cell.angle_alpha   90.00
_cell.angle_beta   90.00
_cell.angle_gamma   90.00
#
_symmetry.space_group_name_H-M   'P 1'
#
loop_
_entity.id
_entity.type
_entity.pdbx_description
1 polymer ?
#
loop_
_entity_poly.entity_id
_entity_poly.type
_entity_poly.pdbx_seq_one_letter_code
_entity_poly.pdbx_strand_id
1 'polypeptide(L)'
;MHFTTLLIAGLTSSFAAALPQQIVSGSEVTGTTCLDPSIKFDTHSTNVAILSICGGIAGAITKCGGAPTSTTGISGTSKFTLDATQAGATINISKGRWERCVKAAQLTCPGGSFASTCLGGAAPRGDVKFSLTEA
;
A
#
# COMPACT_ATOMS: atom_id res chain seq x y z
N MET A 1 21.48 -10.31 -61.36
CA MET A 1 20.70 -9.24 -60.69
C MET A 1 21.12 -9.24 -59.23
N HIS A 2 21.89 -8.25 -58.79
CA HIS A 2 22.33 -8.10 -57.40
C HIS A 2 21.34 -7.21 -56.65
N PHE A 3 20.79 -7.70 -55.54
CA PHE A 3 19.99 -6.90 -54.61
C PHE A 3 20.88 -6.58 -53.40
N THR A 4 21.30 -5.32 -53.31
CA THR A 4 22.02 -4.79 -52.16
C THR A 4 21.00 -4.35 -51.10
N THR A 5 20.91 -5.11 -50.01
CA THR A 5 20.02 -4.80 -48.88
C THR A 5 20.72 -3.78 -47.96
N LEU A 6 20.22 -2.54 -47.94
CA LEU A 6 20.64 -1.51 -46.99
C LEU A 6 20.04 -1.79 -45.61
N LEU A 7 20.89 -2.00 -44.60
CA LEU A 7 20.51 -2.04 -43.18
C LEU A 7 20.48 -0.62 -42.62
N ILE A 8 19.29 -0.08 -42.35
CA ILE A 8 19.10 1.18 -41.62
C ILE A 8 18.95 0.86 -40.14
N ALA A 9 19.98 1.15 -39.34
CA ALA A 9 19.95 1.06 -37.90
C ALA A 9 19.22 2.28 -37.31
N GLY A 10 17.96 2.09 -36.93
CA GLY A 10 17.18 3.12 -36.20
C GLY A 10 17.54 3.12 -34.72
N LEU A 11 18.18 4.20 -34.25
CA LEU A 11 18.36 4.50 -32.83
C LEU A 11 17.01 4.88 -32.21
N THR A 12 16.40 3.97 -31.45
CA THR A 12 15.20 4.27 -30.66
C THR A 12 15.62 4.83 -29.31
N SER A 13 15.47 6.15 -29.13
CA SER A 13 15.63 6.79 -27.82
C SER A 13 14.43 6.46 -26.93
N SER A 14 14.63 5.59 -25.95
CA SER A 14 13.65 5.30 -24.90
C SER A 14 13.55 6.48 -23.93
N PHE A 15 12.46 7.25 -24.01
CA PHE A 15 12.11 8.23 -22.98
C PHE A 15 11.51 7.49 -21.78
N ALA A 16 12.24 7.45 -20.66
CA ALA A 16 11.69 7.03 -19.38
C ALA A 16 10.76 8.15 -18.86
N ALA A 17 9.45 8.01 -19.06
CA ALA A 17 8.48 8.88 -18.43
C ALA A 17 8.38 8.52 -16.94
N ALA A 18 8.68 9.46 -16.05
CA ALA A 18 8.44 9.29 -14.62
C ALA A 18 6.93 9.09 -14.37
N LEU A 19 6.57 8.03 -13.65
CA LEU A 19 5.18 7.79 -13.24
C LEU A 19 4.70 8.96 -12.36
N PRO A 20 3.45 9.43 -12.52
CA PRO A 20 2.92 10.50 -11.69
C PRO A 20 3.00 10.10 -10.21
N GLN A 21 3.69 10.90 -9.39
CA GLN A 21 3.69 10.70 -7.95
C GLN A 21 2.26 10.88 -7.44
N GLN A 22 1.74 9.85 -6.78
CA GLN A 22 0.38 9.85 -6.23
C GLN A 22 0.29 10.90 -5.11
N ILE A 23 -0.46 11.98 -5.35
CA ILE A 23 -0.70 13.04 -4.36
C ILE A 23 -1.54 12.46 -3.21
N VAL A 24 -1.08 12.64 -1.97
CA VAL A 24 -1.74 12.20 -0.74
C VAL A 24 -2.02 13.43 0.12
N SER A 25 -3.27 13.61 0.56
CA SER A 25 -3.72 14.84 1.24
C SER A 25 -3.92 14.69 2.75
N GLY A 26 -3.81 13.48 3.29
CA GLY A 26 -4.08 13.19 4.71
C GLY A 26 -5.54 12.84 4.97
N SER A 27 -6.46 13.35 4.14
CA SER A 27 -7.90 13.10 4.24
C SER A 27 -8.32 11.66 3.92
N GLU A 28 -7.37 10.78 3.55
CA GLU A 28 -7.61 9.36 3.36
C GLU A 28 -7.75 8.60 4.70
N VAL A 29 -7.32 9.20 5.80
CA VAL A 29 -7.37 8.60 7.13
C VAL A 29 -7.99 9.52 8.18
N THR A 30 -8.36 8.93 9.31
CA THR A 30 -8.76 9.62 10.53
C THR A 30 -8.16 8.95 11.77
N GLY A 31 -8.05 9.71 12.87
CA GLY A 31 -7.63 9.18 14.17
C GLY A 31 -6.18 8.68 14.23
N THR A 32 -5.30 9.20 13.37
CA THR A 32 -3.89 8.78 13.36
C THR A 32 -3.22 9.13 14.69
N THR A 33 -2.65 8.12 15.34
CA THR A 33 -1.94 8.24 16.61
C THR A 33 -0.57 7.60 16.47
N CYS A 34 0.49 8.34 16.78
CA CYS A 34 1.85 7.80 16.84
C CYS A 34 2.01 7.04 18.16
N LEU A 35 2.33 5.76 18.10
CA LEU A 35 2.38 4.88 19.27
C LEU A 35 3.77 4.86 19.89
N ASP A 36 4.80 4.65 19.06
CA ASP A 36 6.20 4.71 19.47
C ASP A 36 7.06 5.29 18.33
N PRO A 37 7.46 6.58 18.42
CA PRO A 37 8.27 7.24 17.40
C PRO A 37 9.75 6.82 17.41
N SER A 38 10.19 6.06 18.42
CA SER A 38 11.59 5.63 18.55
C SER A 38 11.94 4.48 17.61
N ILE A 39 10.95 3.65 17.25
CA ILE A 39 11.14 2.49 16.38
C ILE A 39 11.65 2.90 15.00
N LYS A 40 12.65 2.18 14.50
CA LYS A 40 13.24 2.36 13.17
C LYS A 40 12.89 1.16 12.30
N PHE A 41 11.84 1.31 11.50
CA PHE A 41 11.49 0.30 10.52
C PHE A 41 12.39 0.38 9.30
N ASP A 42 12.81 -0.78 8.80
CA ASP A 42 13.42 -0.87 7.48
C ASP A 42 12.39 -0.55 6.39
N THR A 43 12.74 0.33 5.46
CA THR A 43 11.82 0.81 4.44
C THR A 43 11.44 -0.30 3.45
N HIS A 44 12.37 -1.20 3.12
CA HIS A 44 12.08 -2.31 2.23
C HIS A 44 11.09 -3.28 2.88
N SER A 45 11.37 -3.73 4.11
CA SER A 45 10.47 -4.55 4.92
C SER A 45 9.11 -3.90 5.12
N THR A 46 9.04 -2.59 5.40
CA THR A 46 7.76 -1.88 5.52
C THR A 46 6.96 -1.97 4.23
N ASN A 47 7.59 -1.71 3.07
CA ASN A 47 6.93 -1.78 1.77
C ASN A 47 6.47 -3.21 1.42
N VAL A 48 7.25 -4.23 1.77
CA VAL A 48 6.83 -5.63 1.60
C VAL A 48 5.65 -5.93 2.52
N ALA A 49 5.68 -5.52 3.80
CA ALA A 49 4.59 -5.72 4.74
C ALA A 49 3.29 -5.04 4.28
N ILE A 50 3.36 -3.83 3.70
CA ILE A 50 2.24 -3.14 3.05
C ILE A 50 1.60 -4.03 1.98
N LEU A 51 2.42 -4.71 1.17
CA LEU A 51 1.94 -5.54 0.06
C LEU A 51 1.52 -6.95 0.47
N SER A 52 1.93 -7.43 1.65
CA SER A 52 1.66 -8.79 2.12
C SER A 52 0.27 -8.99 2.74
N ILE A 53 -0.52 -7.93 2.92
CA ILE A 53 -1.88 -8.06 3.45
C ILE A 53 -2.76 -8.92 2.51
N CYS A 54 -3.78 -9.57 3.06
CA CYS A 54 -4.74 -10.41 2.35
C CYS A 54 -4.10 -11.55 1.52
N GLY A 55 -2.96 -12.07 1.98
CA GLY A 55 -2.18 -13.10 1.26
C GLY A 55 -1.35 -12.55 0.09
N GLY A 56 -1.27 -11.23 -0.05
CA GLY A 56 -0.53 -10.55 -1.10
C GLY A 56 -1.43 -9.73 -2.02
N ILE A 57 -1.28 -8.41 -1.99
CA ILE A 57 -1.91 -7.44 -2.91
C ILE A 57 -0.88 -6.87 -3.90
N ALA A 58 -0.06 -7.75 -4.47
CA ALA A 58 0.95 -7.42 -5.47
C ALA A 58 0.61 -8.02 -6.84
N GLY A 59 1.18 -7.46 -7.90
CA GLY A 59 1.01 -7.97 -9.27
C GLY A 59 -0.44 -7.88 -9.77
N ALA A 60 -0.99 -9.01 -10.23
CA ALA A 60 -2.35 -9.10 -10.77
C ALA A 60 -3.44 -8.95 -9.69
N ILE A 61 -3.10 -9.15 -8.41
CA ILE A 61 -4.01 -8.95 -7.28
C ILE A 61 -3.94 -7.48 -6.89
N THR A 62 -4.98 -6.73 -7.22
CA THR A 62 -5.06 -5.28 -6.99
C THR A 62 -6.02 -4.89 -5.87
N LYS A 63 -6.58 -5.88 -5.15
CA LYS A 63 -7.48 -5.70 -4.01
C LYS A 63 -7.36 -6.86 -3.02
N CYS A 64 -7.76 -6.61 -1.78
CA CYS A 64 -7.91 -7.65 -0.78
C CYS A 64 -8.90 -8.73 -1.27
N GLY A 65 -8.41 -9.96 -1.47
CA GLY A 65 -9.22 -11.10 -1.90
C GLY A 65 -9.90 -11.82 -0.72
N GLY A 66 -10.98 -12.55 -0.99
CA GLY A 66 -11.62 -13.43 0.01
C GLY A 66 -12.48 -12.74 1.07
N ALA A 67 -12.60 -11.41 1.04
CA ALA A 67 -13.43 -10.62 1.96
C ALA A 67 -13.21 -10.97 3.46
N PRO A 68 -11.96 -10.95 3.96
CA PRO A 68 -11.70 -11.25 5.36
C PRO A 68 -12.17 -10.09 6.27
N THR A 69 -12.50 -10.39 7.52
CA THR A 69 -12.80 -9.35 8.53
C THR A 69 -11.53 -8.71 9.10
N SER A 70 -10.40 -9.44 9.04
CA SER A 70 -9.09 -9.03 9.51
C SER A 70 -8.00 -9.58 8.61
N THR A 71 -6.88 -8.88 8.51
CA THR A 71 -5.70 -9.38 7.82
C THR A 71 -4.42 -8.82 8.42
N THR A 72 -3.30 -9.49 8.17
CA THR A 72 -1.99 -9.03 8.59
C THR A 72 -1.01 -9.17 7.42
N GLY A 73 -0.13 -8.19 7.27
CA GLY A 73 1.04 -8.24 6.39
C GLY A 73 2.30 -8.09 7.24
N ILE A 74 3.26 -9.00 7.11
CA ILE A 74 4.49 -9.01 7.90
C ILE A 74 5.69 -9.11 6.96
N SER A 75 6.74 -8.35 7.25
CA SER A 75 8.06 -8.53 6.67
C SER A 75 9.11 -7.86 7.55
N GLY A 76 10.22 -8.55 7.80
CA GLY A 76 11.24 -8.07 8.74
C GLY A 76 10.62 -7.73 10.10
N THR A 77 10.91 -6.52 10.59
CA THR A 77 10.33 -5.98 11.84
C THR A 77 8.99 -5.29 11.63
N SER A 78 8.49 -5.16 10.40
CA SER A 78 7.26 -4.40 10.10
C SER A 78 6.05 -5.32 10.06
N LYS A 79 5.03 -4.97 10.84
CA LYS A 79 3.74 -5.66 10.86
C LYS A 79 2.60 -4.68 10.69
N PHE A 80 1.82 -4.89 9.64
CA PHE A 80 0.53 -4.23 9.45
C PHE A 80 -0.60 -5.16 9.88
N THR A 81 -1.46 -4.69 10.76
CA THR A 81 -2.73 -5.36 11.10
C THR A 81 -3.88 -4.48 10.67
N LEU A 82 -4.88 -5.06 9.99
CA LEU A 82 -6.05 -4.38 9.49
C LEU A 82 -7.30 -5.11 9.96
N ASP A 83 -8.35 -4.37 10.32
CA ASP A 83 -9.65 -4.93 10.63
C ASP A 83 -10.77 -4.03 10.09
N ALA A 84 -11.87 -4.65 9.64
CA ALA A 84 -13.09 -3.91 9.34
C ALA A 84 -13.65 -3.30 10.64
N THR A 85 -14.06 -2.03 10.60
CA THR A 85 -14.52 -1.33 11.81
C THR A 85 -15.95 -1.68 12.21
N GLN A 86 -16.76 -2.16 11.26
CA GLN A 86 -18.18 -2.44 11.46
C GLN A 86 -18.43 -3.95 11.58
N ALA A 87 -19.27 -4.35 12.55
CA ALA A 87 -19.70 -5.73 12.69
C ALA A 87 -20.42 -6.20 11.42
N GLY A 88 -20.05 -7.38 10.92
CA GLY A 88 -20.59 -7.94 9.68
C GLY A 88 -20.00 -7.35 8.39
N ALA A 89 -19.14 -6.32 8.47
CA ALA A 89 -18.38 -5.85 7.33
C ALA A 89 -17.10 -6.66 7.12
N THR A 90 -16.62 -6.65 5.88
CA THR A 90 -15.40 -7.32 5.45
C THR A 90 -14.49 -6.34 4.75
N ILE A 91 -13.19 -6.59 4.77
CA ILE A 91 -12.18 -5.77 4.11
C ILE A 91 -12.35 -5.93 2.59
N ASN A 92 -12.53 -4.80 1.92
CA ASN A 92 -12.64 -4.66 0.47
C ASN A 92 -11.84 -3.42 0.02
N ILE A 93 -10.54 -3.43 0.30
CA ILE A 93 -9.63 -2.34 0.00
C ILE A 93 -8.78 -2.65 -1.24
N SER A 94 -8.64 -1.68 -2.15
CA SER A 94 -7.73 -1.78 -3.29
C SER A 94 -6.30 -1.43 -2.87
N LYS A 95 -5.30 -1.96 -3.59
CA LYS A 95 -3.88 -1.65 -3.37
C LYS A 95 -3.64 -0.14 -3.33
N GLY A 96 -4.12 0.58 -4.35
CA GLY A 96 -3.92 2.03 -4.43
C GLY A 96 -4.55 2.80 -3.27
N ARG A 97 -5.73 2.39 -2.78
CA ARG A 97 -6.34 3.00 -1.59
C ARG A 97 -5.50 2.72 -0.34
N TRP A 98 -5.09 1.47 -0.16
CA TRP A 98 -4.31 1.04 0.99
C TRP A 98 -3.00 1.81 1.10
N GLU A 99 -2.22 1.88 0.02
CA GLU A 99 -0.94 2.62 0.00
C GLU A 99 -1.14 4.12 0.29
N ARG A 100 -2.26 4.72 -0.14
CA ARG A 100 -2.61 6.11 0.22
C ARG A 100 -2.91 6.25 1.69
N CYS A 101 -3.68 5.35 2.28
CA CYS A 101 -4.00 5.40 3.70
C CYS A 101 -2.73 5.29 4.57
N VAL A 102 -1.81 4.39 4.21
CA VAL A 102 -0.52 4.29 4.91
C VAL A 102 0.28 5.59 4.79
N LYS A 103 0.43 6.13 3.58
CA LYS A 103 1.13 7.41 3.36
C LYS A 103 0.47 8.57 4.09
N ALA A 104 -0.86 8.61 4.11
CA ALA A 104 -1.63 9.65 4.81
C ALA A 104 -1.42 9.60 6.31
N ALA A 105 -1.37 8.40 6.92
CA ALA A 105 -1.00 8.24 8.31
C ALA A 105 0.44 8.69 8.57
N GLN A 106 1.37 8.39 7.66
CA GLN A 106 2.77 8.81 7.75
C GLN A 106 2.98 10.32 7.63
N LEU A 107 2.04 11.08 7.03
CA LEU A 107 2.07 12.54 7.09
C LEU A 107 1.94 13.06 8.53
N THR A 108 1.23 12.32 9.40
CA THR A 108 1.09 12.65 10.83
C THR A 108 2.18 11.98 11.68
N CYS A 109 2.55 10.74 11.36
CA CYS A 109 3.60 9.98 12.04
C CYS A 109 4.72 9.59 11.05
N PRO A 110 5.70 10.49 10.80
CA PRO A 110 6.72 10.28 9.77
C PRO A 110 7.66 9.08 10.01
N GLY A 111 7.66 8.54 11.22
CA GLY A 111 8.39 7.33 11.59
C GLY A 111 7.80 6.70 12.84
N GLY A 112 8.34 5.55 13.22
CA GLY A 112 7.85 4.76 14.34
C GLY A 112 6.53 4.04 14.07
N SER A 113 6.00 3.40 15.10
CA SER A 113 4.72 2.69 15.06
C SER A 113 3.56 3.67 15.16
N PHE A 114 2.42 3.31 14.57
CA PHE A 114 1.23 4.14 14.58
C PHE A 114 -0.04 3.29 14.45
N ALA A 115 -1.17 3.86 14.84
CA ALA A 115 -2.51 3.37 14.53
C ALA A 115 -3.31 4.44 13.81
N SER A 116 -4.21 4.05 12.92
CA SER A 116 -5.07 4.96 12.15
C SER A 116 -6.30 4.24 11.61
N THR A 117 -7.25 4.98 11.05
CA THR A 117 -8.41 4.45 10.35
C THR A 117 -8.40 4.92 8.91
N CYS A 118 -8.35 3.99 7.96
CA CYS A 118 -8.47 4.26 6.53
C CYS A 118 -9.96 4.45 6.19
N LEU A 119 -10.30 5.59 5.61
CA LEU A 119 -11.68 5.90 5.25
C LEU A 119 -12.12 5.07 4.02
N GLY A 120 -13.21 4.35 4.20
CA GLY A 120 -13.66 3.31 3.28
C GLY A 120 -12.79 2.05 3.33
N GLY A 121 -12.95 1.20 2.31
CA GLY A 121 -12.16 -0.04 2.21
C GLY A 121 -12.77 -1.23 2.96
N ALA A 122 -13.98 -1.09 3.52
CA ALA A 122 -14.81 -2.21 3.93
C ALA A 122 -16.13 -2.28 3.14
N ALA A 123 -16.69 -3.47 3.02
CA ALA A 123 -17.98 -3.76 2.38
C ALA A 123 -18.91 -4.49 3.36
N PRO A 124 -20.24 -4.26 3.31
CA PRO A 124 -20.99 -3.45 2.33
C PRO A 124 -20.79 -1.94 2.47
N ARG A 125 -20.43 -1.46 3.66
CA ARG A 125 -19.99 -0.09 3.96
C ARG A 125 -19.03 -0.15 5.15
N GLY A 126 -18.25 0.90 5.35
CA GLY A 126 -17.40 1.06 6.53
C GLY A 126 -15.93 1.28 6.19
N ASP A 127 -15.17 1.42 7.27
CA ASP A 127 -13.76 1.78 7.26
C ASP A 127 -12.90 0.60 7.67
N VAL A 128 -11.58 0.77 7.54
CA VAL A 128 -10.60 -0.22 7.98
C VAL A 128 -9.69 0.42 9.01
N LYS A 129 -9.74 -0.06 10.25
CA LYS A 129 -8.74 0.30 11.26
C LYS A 129 -7.44 -0.43 10.93
N PHE A 130 -6.31 0.22 11.14
CA PHE A 130 -5.01 -0.40 10.90
C PHE A 130 -3.92 0.15 11.81
N SER A 131 -2.86 -0.64 11.98
CA SER A 131 -1.66 -0.25 12.70
C SER A 131 -0.40 -0.75 12.02
N LEU A 132 0.69 0.01 12.17
CA LEU A 132 2.05 -0.46 11.96
C LEU A 132 2.70 -0.65 13.34
N THR A 133 3.14 -1.87 13.65
CA THR A 133 3.87 -2.18 14.88
C THR A 133 5.11 -3.01 14.55
N GLU A 134 5.96 -3.25 15.56
CA GLU A 134 6.93 -4.32 15.47
C GLU A 134 6.23 -5.69 15.33
N ALA A 135 6.86 -6.60 14.59
CA ALA A 135 6.32 -7.90 14.22
C ALA A 135 6.31 -8.90 15.38
#